data_AF-A0A382SB78-F1
#
_entry.id   AF-A0A382SB78-F1
#
_cell.length_a   1.000
_cell.length_b   1.000
_cell.length_c   1.000
_cell.angle_alpha   90.00
_cell.angle_beta   90.00
_cell.angle_gamma   90.00
#
_symmetry.space_group_name_H-M   'P 1'
#
loop_
_entity.id
_entity.type
_entity.pdbx_description
1 polymer ?
#
loop_
_entity_poly.entity_id
_entity_poly.type
_entity_poly.pdbx_seq_one_letter_code
_entity_poly.pdbx_strand_id
1 'polypeptide(L)' 'MIKIVRNPNFPEWLEIFNGRTLIKEVQGRAKAVRIAEKLAKKQGDAMFLFEDRTIDTE' A
#
# COMPACT_ATOMS: atom_id res chain seq x y z
N MET A 1 4.38 -6.01 -7.20
CA MET A 1 4.63 -5.70 -5.78
C MET A 1 4.00 -4.37 -5.41
N ILE A 2 3.02 -4.43 -4.51
CA ILE A 2 2.36 -3.27 -3.92
C ILE A 2 3.20 -2.69 -2.78
N LYS A 3 3.29 -1.36 -2.70
CA LYS A 3 3.96 -0.63 -1.61
C LYS A 3 3.08 0.50 -1.10
N ILE A 4 2.97 0.65 0.20
CA ILE A 4 2.39 1.81 0.87
C ILE A 4 3.53 2.66 1.42
N VAL A 5 3.53 3.96 1.15
CA VAL A 5 4.44 4.93 1.76
C VAL A 5 3.66 6.11 2.33
N ARG A 6 4.26 6.79 3.30
CA ARG A 6 3.71 8.04 3.82
C ARG A 6 4.06 9.18 2.88
N ASN A 7 3.09 10.03 2.57
CA ASN A 7 3.36 11.21 1.78
C ASN A 7 4.25 12.17 2.60
N PRO A 8 5.43 12.56 2.11
CA PRO A 8 6.38 13.38 2.87
C PRO A 8 5.88 14.82 3.07
N ASN A 9 5.04 15.32 2.18
CA ASN A 9 4.47 16.67 2.27
C ASN A 9 3.18 16.70 3.12
N PHE A 10 2.47 15.58 3.18
CA PHE A 10 1.21 15.45 3.92
C PHE A 10 1.21 14.17 4.79
N PRO A 11 1.75 14.21 6.02
CA PRO A 11 2.00 13.02 6.84
C PRO A 11 0.75 12.18 7.23
N GLU A 12 -0.45 12.77 7.12
CA GLU A 12 -1.72 12.06 7.34
C GLU A 12 -2.16 11.20 6.14
N TRP A 13 -1.51 11.40 4.99
CA TRP A 13 -1.81 10.69 3.75
C TRP A 13 -0.82 9.55 3.52
N LEU A 14 -1.38 8.44 3.02
CA LEU A 14 -0.66 7.26 2.60
C LEU A 14 -0.85 7.08 1.10
N GLU A 15 0.26 6.90 0.40
CA GLU A 15 0.33 6.66 -1.03
C GLU A 15 0.48 5.15 -1.27
N ILE A 16 -0.32 4.60 -2.18
CA ILE A 16 -0.30 3.19 -2.56
C ILE A 16 0.24 3.07 -3.97
N PHE A 17 1.39 2.43 -4.11
CA PHE A 17 2.08 2.21 -5.37
C PHE A 17 1.94 0.77 -5.84
N ASN A 18 1.90 0.58 -7.15
CA ASN A 18 2.20 -0.69 -7.80
C ASN A 18 3.47 -0.51 -8.65
N GLY A 19 4.60 -1.04 -8.17
CA GLY A 19 5.90 -0.72 -8.76
C GLY A 19 6.19 0.79 -8.69
N ARG A 20 6.25 1.46 -9.85
CA ARG A 20 6.50 2.92 -9.95
C ARG A 20 5.23 3.76 -10.08
N THR A 21 4.07 3.12 -10.24
CA THR A 21 2.82 3.81 -10.51
C THR A 21 2.08 4.09 -9.21
N LEU A 22 1.78 5.36 -8.93
CA LEU A 22 0.87 5.74 -7.85
C LEU A 22 -0.55 5.31 -8.25
N ILE A 23 -1.14 4.40 -7.48
CA ILE A 23 -2.48 3.89 -7.72
C ILE A 23 -3.52 4.73 -6.99
N LYS A 24 -3.23 5.11 -5.74
CA LYS A 24 -4.18 5.84 -4.90
C LYS A 24 -3.52 6.48 -3.70
N GLU A 25 -4.10 7.59 -3.25
CA GLU A 25 -3.80 8.21 -1.96
C GLU A 25 -5.00 8.09 -1.03
N VAL A 26 -4.76 7.76 0.23
CA VAL A 26 -5.80 7.67 1.25
C VAL A 26 -5.32 8.18 2.59
N GLN A 27 -6.23 8.80 3.34
CA GLN A 27 -6.05 9.01 4.76
C GLN A 27 -6.46 7.74 5.52
N GLY A 28 -5.63 7.36 6.49
CA GLY A 28 -5.91 6.26 7.42
C GLY A 28 -5.29 4.91 7.01
N ARG A 29 -4.51 4.36 7.95
CA ARG A 29 -3.76 3.09 7.80
C ARG A 29 -4.64 1.90 7.41
N ALA A 30 -5.76 1.70 8.09
CA ALA A 30 -6.64 0.54 7.84
C ALA A 30 -7.21 0.54 6.42
N LYS A 31 -7.54 1.71 5.87
CA LYS A 31 -8.03 1.85 4.50
C LYS A 31 -6.92 1.54 3.48
N ALA A 32 -5.71 2.05 3.72
CA ALA A 32 -4.55 1.78 2.87
C ALA A 32 -4.24 0.29 2.81
N VAL A 33 -4.17 -0.38 3.96
CA VAL A 33 -3.92 -1.82 4.07
C VAL A 33 -4.95 -2.63 3.29
N ARG A 34 -6.26 -2.39 3.49
CA ARG A 34 -7.31 -3.13 2.76
C ARG A 34 -7.22 -2.96 1.24
N ILE A 35 -6.83 -1.77 0.78
CA ILE A 35 -6.68 -1.52 -0.66
C ILE A 35 -5.44 -2.25 -1.19
N ALA A 36 -4.32 -2.14 -0.49
CA ALA A 36 -3.08 -2.81 -0.89
C ALA A 36 -3.22 -4.33 -0.91
N GLU A 37 -3.85 -4.91 0.12
CA GLU A 37 -4.12 -6.34 0.21
C GLU A 37 -4.98 -6.84 -0.96
N LYS A 38 -6.07 -6.13 -1.29
CA LYS A 38 -6.90 -6.46 -2.46
C LYS A 38 -6.11 -6.39 -3.77
N LEU A 39 -5.24 -5.38 -3.92
CA LEU A 39 -4.42 -5.21 -5.10
C LEU A 39 -3.32 -6.27 -5.22
N ALA A 40 -2.73 -6.68 -4.10
CA ALA A 40 -1.72 -7.72 -4.04
C ALA A 40 -2.33 -9.09 -4.37
N LYS A 41 -3.45 -9.46 -3.73
CA LYS A 41 -4.21 -10.68 -4.03
C LYS A 41 -4.62 -10.76 -5.50
N LYS A 42 -5.06 -9.65 -6.09
CA LYS A 42 -5.42 -9.59 -7.52
C LYS A 42 -4.24 -9.85 -8.46
N GLN A 43 -3.02 -9.55 -8.02
CA GLN A 43 -1.78 -9.80 -8.78
C GLN A 43 -1.16 -11.18 -8.49
N GLY A 44 -1.69 -11.92 -7.50
CA GLY A 44 -1.07 -13.16 -7.02
C GLY A 44 0.14 -12.93 -6.12
N ASP A 45 0.36 -11.69 -5.65
CA ASP A 45 1.40 -11.38 -4.67
C ASP A 45 0.95 -11.87 -3.29
N ALA A 46 1.78 -12.69 -2.61
CA ALA A 46 1.50 -13.20 -1.25
C ALA A 46 1.77 -12.17 -0.14
N MET A 47 2.33 -11.01 -0.49
CA MET A 47 2.74 -9.98 0.45
C MET A 47 2.78 -8.61 -0.23
N PHE A 48 2.70 -7.55 0.57
CA PHE A 48 2.94 -6.17 0.14
C PHE A 48 3.79 -5.43 1.16
N LEU A 49 4.38 -4.32 0.75
CA LEU A 49 5.19 -3.47 1.62
C LEU A 49 4.35 -2.36 2.24
N PHE A 50 4.48 -2.14 3.54
CA PHE A 50 3.98 -0.98 4.24
C PHE A 50 5.16 -0.26 4.89
N GLU A 51 5.50 0.92 4.39
CA GLU A 51 6.73 1.64 4.73
C GLU A 51 7.93 0.71 4.55
N ASP A 52 8.60 0.32 5.64
CA ASP A 52 9.76 -0.58 5.65
C ASP A 52 9.42 -2.00 6.15
N ARG A 53 8.13 -2.34 6.26
CA ARG A 53 7.66 -3.64 6.75
C ARG A 53 6.96 -4.41 5.65
N THR A 54 7.19 -5.72 5.62
CA THR A 54 6.40 -6.64 4.80
C THR A 54 5.14 -7.04 5.57
N ILE A 55 4.00 -7.07 4.87
CA ILE A 55 2.71 -7.54 5.39
C ILE A 55 2.24 -8.67 4.47
N ASP A 56 1.95 -9.82 5.04
CA ASP A 56 1.40 -10.97 4.32
C ASP A 56 -0.06 -10.73 3.95
N THR A 57 -0.45 -11.20 2.77
CA THR A 57 -1.84 -11.23 2.35
C THR A 57 -2.43 -12.56 2.78
N GLU A 58 -3.17 -12.58 3.90
CA GLU A 58 -3.84 -13.80 4.41
C GLU A 58 -4.83 -14.42 3.42
#